data_AF-A0A9P5XQP7-F1
#
_entry.id   AF-A0A9P5XQP7-F1
#
_cell.length_a   1.000
_cell.length_b   1.000
_cell.length_c   1.000
_cell.angle_alpha   90.00
_cell.angle_beta   90.00
_cell.angle_gamma   90.00
#
_symmetry.space_group_name_H-M   'P 1'
#
loop_
_entity.id
_entity.type
_entity.pdbx_description
1 polymer ?
#
loop_
_entity_poly.entity_id
_entity_poly.type
_entity_poly.pdbx_seq_one_letter_code
_entity_poly.pdbx_strand_id
1 'polypeptide(L)'
;MDLALRVVETLKSFRETRLSGLRPPSEFFDYHRISRPADVNTATSRISYNTRYFSGNYGLIVASLAVYAVLTNYLLLIAMAFLVGGFALINKFAPDATQFGEHTVTQKHLYTGLFVIGIPLLWLASPIGTIFWIIGASAVLILGHASLIEPGVESDYAAIDGETV
;
A
#
# COMPACT_ATOMS: atom_id res chain seq x y z
N MET A 1 7.62 23.46 14.07
CA MET A 1 7.06 22.65 15.17
C MET A 1 5.69 22.07 14.78
N ASP A 2 4.91 22.78 13.97
CA ASP A 2 3.57 22.37 13.51
C ASP A 2 3.53 21.14 12.60
N LEU A 3 4.57 20.91 11.78
CA LEU A 3 4.59 19.78 10.84
C LEU A 3 4.79 18.44 11.56
N ALA A 4 5.66 18.40 12.57
CA ALA A 4 5.84 17.20 13.40
C ALA A 4 4.59 16.86 14.21
N LEU A 5 3.92 17.88 14.78
CA LEU A 5 2.65 17.70 15.50
C LEU A 5 1.54 17.20 14.58
N ARG A 6 1.41 17.76 13.36
CA ARG A 6 0.47 17.28 12.35
C ARG A 6 0.76 15.86 11.92
N VAL A 7 2.03 15.49 11.70
CA VAL A 7 2.42 14.12 11.35
C VAL A 7 2.07 13.15 12.47
N VAL A 8 2.33 13.51 13.74
CA VAL A 8 1.99 12.68 14.90
C VAL A 8 0.48 12.55 15.09
N GLU A 9 -0.29 13.62 14.88
CA GLU A 9 -1.75 13.61 14.97
C GLU A 9 -2.39 12.84 13.79
N THR A 10 -1.83 12.95 12.60
CA THR A 10 -2.22 12.15 11.43
C THR A 10 -1.87 10.68 11.65
N LEU A 11 -0.70 10.36 12.21
CA LEU A 11 -0.31 9.00 12.57
C LEU A 11 -1.20 8.44 13.68
N LYS A 12 -1.55 9.25 14.68
CA LYS A 12 -2.38 8.83 15.81
C LYS A 12 -3.82 8.58 15.36
N SER A 13 -4.39 9.46 14.55
CA SER A 13 -5.72 9.25 13.95
C SER A 13 -5.73 8.10 12.95
N PHE A 14 -4.66 7.92 12.15
CA PHE A 14 -4.51 6.75 11.26
C PHE A 14 -4.42 5.45 12.07
N ARG A 15 -3.67 5.48 13.17
CA ARG A 15 -3.54 4.37 14.11
C ARG A 15 -4.88 4.08 14.79
N GLU A 16 -5.57 5.05 15.37
CA GLU A 16 -6.86 4.85 16.03
C GLU A 16 -7.93 4.35 15.05
N THR A 17 -8.00 4.91 13.84
CA THR A 17 -8.99 4.53 12.82
C THR A 17 -8.70 3.15 12.20
N ARG A 18 -7.43 2.80 11.98
CA ARG A 18 -7.04 1.53 11.32
C ARG A 18 -6.81 0.39 12.29
N LEU A 19 -6.32 0.66 13.51
CA LEU A 19 -6.19 -0.37 14.56
C LEU A 19 -7.57 -0.80 15.09
N SER A 20 -8.59 0.06 15.03
CA SER A 20 -9.97 -0.32 15.41
C SER A 20 -10.55 -1.43 14.52
N GLY A 21 -10.02 -1.57 13.29
CA GLY A 21 -10.43 -2.62 12.35
C GLY A 21 -9.54 -3.88 12.37
N LEU A 22 -8.52 -3.95 13.24
CA LEU A 22 -7.68 -5.13 13.37
C LEU A 22 -8.34 -6.16 14.26
N ARG A 23 -8.54 -7.35 13.72
CA ARG A 23 -9.01 -8.52 14.45
C ARG A 23 -7.85 -9.42 14.85
N PRO A 24 -7.97 -10.16 15.97
CA PRO A 24 -6.96 -11.11 16.40
C PRO A 24 -6.54 -12.07 15.28
N PRO A 25 -5.24 -12.36 15.10
CA PRO A 25 -4.78 -13.31 14.07
C PRO A 25 -5.38 -14.71 14.22
N SER A 26 -5.69 -15.13 15.45
CA SER A 26 -6.36 -16.40 15.74
C SER A 26 -7.78 -16.46 15.17
N GLU A 27 -8.46 -15.33 15.08
CA GLU A 27 -9.79 -15.22 14.48
C GLU A 27 -9.70 -15.08 12.96
N PHE A 28 -8.69 -14.36 12.46
CA PHE A 28 -8.45 -14.21 11.04
C PHE A 28 -8.08 -15.57 10.40
N PHE A 29 -7.22 -16.36 11.02
CA PHE A 29 -6.80 -17.67 10.54
C PHE A 29 -7.55 -18.84 11.20
N ASP A 30 -8.83 -18.65 11.54
CA ASP A 30 -9.63 -19.73 12.11
C ASP A 30 -9.96 -20.80 11.06
N TYR A 31 -9.17 -21.89 11.07
CA TYR A 31 -9.31 -23.00 10.14
C TYR A 31 -10.64 -23.75 10.28
N HIS A 32 -11.34 -23.64 11.42
CA HIS A 32 -12.62 -24.31 11.61
C HIS A 32 -13.76 -23.64 10.82
N ARG A 33 -13.60 -22.36 10.48
CA ARG A 33 -14.57 -21.57 9.71
C ARG A 33 -14.32 -21.59 8.20
N ILE A 34 -13.27 -22.29 7.75
CA ILE A 34 -12.95 -22.41 6.33
C ILE A 34 -13.91 -23.43 5.71
N SER A 35 -14.77 -22.96 4.81
CA SER A 35 -15.63 -23.82 4.00
C SER A 35 -15.70 -23.34 2.56
N ARG A 36 -15.92 -24.27 1.62
CA ARG A 36 -16.12 -23.89 0.22
C ARG A 36 -17.51 -23.27 0.07
N PRO A 37 -17.63 -22.08 -0.54
CA PRO A 37 -18.95 -21.48 -0.79
C PRO A 37 -19.75 -22.38 -1.74
N ALA A 38 -21.03 -22.57 -1.44
CA ALA A 38 -21.92 -23.42 -2.23
C ALA A 38 -22.15 -22.87 -3.65
N ASP A 39 -22.18 -21.54 -3.77
CA ASP A 39 -22.46 -20.82 -5.00
C ASP A 39 -21.83 -19.41 -4.98
N VAL A 40 -21.89 -18.73 -6.13
CA VAL A 40 -21.31 -17.39 -6.31
C VAL A 40 -22.02 -16.29 -5.52
N ASN A 41 -23.31 -16.43 -5.20
CA ASN A 41 -24.01 -15.47 -4.36
C ASN A 41 -23.51 -15.60 -2.92
N THR A 42 -23.41 -16.84 -2.41
CA THR A 42 -22.81 -17.11 -1.11
C THR A 42 -21.39 -16.54 -1.03
N ALA A 43 -20.55 -16.78 -2.05
CA ALA A 43 -19.20 -16.22 -2.09
C ALA A 43 -19.20 -14.68 -2.05
N THR A 44 -20.09 -14.03 -2.79
CA THR A 44 -20.19 -12.55 -2.83
C THR A 44 -20.63 -11.98 -1.49
N SER A 45 -21.61 -12.61 -0.82
CA SER A 45 -22.06 -12.23 0.52
C SER A 45 -20.95 -12.36 1.55
N ARG A 46 -20.21 -13.48 1.52
CA ARG A 46 -19.03 -13.70 2.38
C ARG A 46 -17.96 -12.64 2.15
N ILE A 47 -17.64 -12.35 0.89
CA ILE A 47 -16.67 -11.30 0.53
C ILE A 47 -17.11 -9.94 1.08
N SER A 48 -18.37 -9.56 0.88
CA SER A 48 -18.91 -8.27 1.33
C SER A 48 -18.81 -8.10 2.85
N TYR A 49 -19.22 -9.12 3.61
CA TYR A 49 -19.13 -9.12 5.08
C TYR A 49 -17.67 -9.15 5.55
N ASN A 50 -16.89 -10.13 5.12
CA ASN A 50 -15.53 -10.36 5.62
C ASN A 50 -14.58 -9.22 5.27
N THR A 51 -14.72 -8.57 4.10
CA THR A 51 -13.89 -7.41 3.72
C THR A 51 -14.09 -6.24 4.67
N ARG A 52 -15.32 -6.02 5.16
CA ARG A 52 -15.61 -4.98 6.16
C ARG A 52 -15.12 -5.40 7.54
N TYR A 53 -15.42 -6.65 7.92
CA TYR A 53 -15.12 -7.19 9.24
C TYR A 53 -13.61 -7.28 9.53
N PHE A 54 -12.81 -7.72 8.55
CA PHE A 54 -11.35 -7.86 8.63
C PHE A 54 -10.58 -6.75 7.89
N SER A 55 -11.18 -5.57 7.72
CA SER A 55 -10.62 -4.46 6.95
C SER A 55 -9.20 -4.04 7.42
N GLY A 56 -8.93 -4.08 8.73
CA GLY A 56 -7.59 -3.80 9.27
C GLY A 56 -6.56 -4.87 8.86
N ASN A 57 -6.92 -6.15 8.97
CA ASN A 57 -6.03 -7.28 8.63
C ASN A 57 -5.69 -7.27 7.13
N TYR A 58 -6.68 -7.03 6.27
CA TYR A 58 -6.46 -6.89 4.83
C TYR A 58 -5.60 -5.67 4.50
N GLY A 59 -5.80 -4.55 5.20
CA GLY A 59 -4.92 -3.38 5.09
C GLY A 59 -3.47 -3.69 5.43
N LEU A 60 -3.23 -4.53 6.45
CA LEU A 60 -1.88 -4.97 6.83
C LEU A 60 -1.26 -5.91 5.78
N ILE A 61 -2.04 -6.79 5.16
CA ILE A 61 -1.59 -7.63 4.04
C ILE A 61 -1.16 -6.76 2.86
N VAL A 62 -1.97 -5.79 2.46
CA VAL A 62 -1.64 -4.86 1.36
C VAL A 62 -0.37 -4.07 1.68
N ALA A 63 -0.24 -3.55 2.91
CA ALA A 63 0.95 -2.82 3.33
C ALA A 63 2.21 -3.71 3.30
N SER A 64 2.10 -4.95 3.79
CA SER A 64 3.20 -5.92 3.79
C SER A 64 3.60 -6.30 2.36
N LEU A 65 2.63 -6.52 1.46
CA LEU A 65 2.87 -6.76 0.04
C LEU A 65 3.52 -5.55 -0.65
N ALA A 66 3.12 -4.33 -0.31
CA ALA A 66 3.71 -3.12 -0.87
C ALA A 66 5.19 -2.98 -0.46
N VAL A 67 5.51 -3.21 0.83
CA VAL A 67 6.89 -3.24 1.31
C VAL A 67 7.68 -4.35 0.60
N TYR A 68 7.13 -5.56 0.52
CA TYR A 68 7.75 -6.67 -0.19
C TYR A 68 8.01 -6.36 -1.67
N ALA A 69 7.04 -5.79 -2.38
CA ALA A 69 7.16 -5.44 -3.80
C ALA A 69 8.26 -4.41 -4.04
N VAL A 70 8.39 -3.42 -3.17
CA VAL A 70 9.48 -2.43 -3.24
C VAL A 70 10.82 -3.08 -2.93
N LEU A 71 10.92 -3.92 -1.89
CA LEU A 71 12.18 -4.55 -1.50
C LEU A 71 12.71 -5.55 -2.53
N THR A 72 11.82 -6.29 -3.18
CA THR A 72 12.17 -7.27 -4.22
C THR A 72 12.47 -6.63 -5.57
N ASN A 73 11.97 -5.42 -5.83
CA ASN A 73 12.29 -4.67 -7.03
C ASN A 73 13.53 -3.78 -6.81
N TYR A 74 14.71 -4.39 -6.93
CA TYR A 74 15.99 -3.69 -6.75
C TYR A 74 16.16 -2.49 -7.69
N LEU A 75 15.64 -2.58 -8.93
CA LEU A 75 15.69 -1.46 -9.87
C LEU A 75 14.84 -0.28 -9.41
N LEU A 76 13.66 -0.53 -8.85
CA LEU A 76 12.80 0.51 -8.29
C LEU A 76 13.44 1.18 -7.07
N LEU A 77 14.11 0.41 -6.21
CA LEU A 77 14.90 0.97 -5.10
C LEU A 77 16.04 1.86 -5.60
N ILE A 78 16.80 1.41 -6.59
CA ILE A 78 17.88 2.21 -7.19
C ILE A 78 17.31 3.47 -7.84
N ALA A 79 16.19 3.36 -8.57
CA ALA A 79 15.53 4.50 -9.19
C ALA A 79 15.06 5.53 -8.16
N MET A 80 14.43 5.07 -7.07
CA MET A 80 14.04 5.93 -5.96
C MET A 80 15.25 6.57 -5.28
N ALA A 81 16.28 5.80 -4.97
CA ALA A 81 17.49 6.32 -4.33
C ALA A 81 18.19 7.36 -5.21
N PHE A 82 18.29 7.09 -6.52
CA PHE A 82 18.88 8.01 -7.49
C PHE A 82 18.06 9.30 -7.63
N LEU A 83 16.74 9.20 -7.76
CA LEU A 83 15.88 10.38 -7.93
C LEU A 83 15.77 11.20 -6.65
N VAL A 84 15.42 10.57 -5.52
CA VAL A 84 15.27 11.26 -4.23
C VAL A 84 16.62 11.76 -3.74
N GLY A 85 17.66 10.93 -3.81
CA GLY A 85 19.02 11.31 -3.47
C GLY A 85 19.56 12.41 -4.38
N GLY A 86 19.37 12.29 -5.69
CA GLY A 86 19.75 13.31 -6.66
C GLY A 86 19.05 14.64 -6.41
N PHE A 87 17.73 14.63 -6.19
CA PHE A 87 16.98 15.83 -5.81
C PHE A 87 17.50 16.44 -4.51
N ALA A 88 17.72 15.64 -3.48
CA ALA A 88 18.22 16.11 -2.19
C ALA A 88 19.64 16.69 -2.29
N LEU A 89 20.52 16.05 -3.05
CA LEU A 89 21.89 16.50 -3.27
C LEU A 89 21.93 17.81 -4.06
N ILE A 90 21.15 17.93 -5.13
CA ILE A 90 21.06 19.16 -5.93
C ILE A 90 20.59 20.33 -5.06
N ASN A 91 19.51 20.14 -4.29
CA ASN A 91 18.99 21.20 -3.43
C ASN A 91 19.92 21.54 -2.25
N LYS A 92 20.73 20.59 -1.78
CA LYS A 92 21.64 20.80 -0.65
C LYS A 92 22.97 21.44 -1.08
N PHE A 93 23.52 21.05 -2.23
CA PHE A 93 24.90 21.36 -2.60
C PHE A 93 25.05 22.24 -3.84
N ALA A 94 24.01 22.41 -4.65
CA ALA A 94 24.02 23.29 -5.82
C ALA A 94 22.86 24.32 -5.81
N PRO A 95 22.73 25.13 -4.75
CA PRO A 95 21.71 26.19 -4.70
C PRO A 95 21.99 27.32 -5.70
N ASP A 96 23.27 27.57 -6.02
CA ASP A 96 23.72 28.61 -6.94
C ASP A 96 24.43 28.03 -8.17
N ALA A 97 24.49 28.81 -9.26
CA ALA A 97 25.20 28.42 -10.46
C ALA A 97 26.72 28.32 -10.19
N THR A 98 27.21 27.11 -9.98
CA THR A 98 28.65 26.84 -9.83
C THR A 98 29.34 26.85 -11.19
N GLN A 99 30.41 27.66 -11.33
CA GLN A 99 31.28 27.60 -12.50
C GLN A 99 32.19 26.37 -12.40
N PHE A 100 32.15 25.53 -13.44
CA PHE A 100 33.11 24.45 -13.66
C PHE A 100 33.95 24.83 -14.88
N GLY A 101 35.16 25.33 -14.65
CA GLY A 101 36.03 25.84 -15.72
C GLY A 101 35.41 27.07 -16.40
N GLU A 102 35.27 27.05 -17.73
CA GLU A 102 34.62 28.12 -18.49
C GLU A 102 33.09 27.98 -18.60
N HIS A 103 32.50 26.91 -18.07
CA HIS A 103 31.07 26.63 -18.20
C HIS A 103 30.32 26.81 -16.87
N THR A 104 29.22 27.58 -16.91
CA THR A 104 28.32 27.75 -15.77
C THR A 104 27.36 26.56 -15.67
N VAL A 105 27.61 25.64 -14.74
CA VAL A 105 26.70 24.54 -14.46
C VAL A 105 25.59 25.05 -13.53
N THR A 106 24.54 25.57 -14.15
CA THR A 106 23.32 25.96 -13.45
C THR A 106 22.54 24.73 -12.97
N GLN A 107 21.80 24.87 -11.86
CA GLN A 107 20.90 23.86 -11.30
C GLN A 107 19.97 23.18 -12.33
N LYS A 108 19.56 23.92 -13.37
CA LYS A 108 18.78 23.39 -14.49
C LYS A 108 19.48 22.23 -15.20
N HIS A 109 20.79 22.32 -15.45
CA HIS A 109 21.55 21.25 -16.11
C HIS A 109 21.63 19.99 -15.24
N LEU A 110 21.75 20.16 -13.91
CA LEU A 110 21.77 19.04 -12.97
C LEU A 110 20.41 18.32 -12.93
N TYR A 111 19.31 19.07 -12.91
CA TYR A 111 17.98 18.47 -13.01
C TYR A 111 17.73 17.82 -14.37
N THR A 112 18.18 18.44 -15.47
CA THR A 112 18.11 17.81 -16.80
C THR A 112 18.85 16.48 -16.80
N GLY A 113 20.08 16.41 -16.30
CA GLY A 113 20.82 15.15 -16.18
C GLY A 113 20.10 14.12 -15.31
N LEU A 114 19.57 14.56 -14.16
CA LEU A 114 18.82 13.71 -13.24
C LEU A 114 17.60 13.09 -13.91
N PHE A 115 16.83 13.86 -14.68
CA PHE A 115 15.64 13.35 -15.37
C PHE A 115 15.97 12.55 -16.62
N VAL A 116 17.01 12.92 -17.38
CA VAL A 116 17.44 12.16 -18.57
C VAL A 116 17.91 10.76 -18.21
N ILE A 117 18.55 10.58 -17.04
CA ILE A 117 18.94 9.26 -16.52
C ILE A 117 17.77 8.62 -15.75
N GLY A 118 17.08 9.42 -14.95
CA GLY A 118 16.04 8.96 -14.03
C GLY A 118 14.77 8.45 -14.71
N ILE A 119 14.34 9.04 -15.84
CA ILE A 119 13.16 8.59 -16.58
C ILE A 119 13.38 7.20 -17.20
N PRO A 120 14.47 6.94 -17.95
CA PRO A 120 14.79 5.58 -18.42
C PRO A 120 14.92 4.58 -17.27
N LEU A 121 15.54 4.99 -16.16
CA LEU A 121 15.69 4.13 -14.99
C LEU A 121 14.33 3.77 -14.36
N LEU A 122 13.41 4.73 -14.25
CA LEU A 122 12.03 4.47 -13.81
C LEU A 122 11.25 3.61 -14.79
N TRP A 123 11.45 3.81 -16.09
CA TRP A 123 10.82 2.97 -17.12
C TRP A 123 11.22 1.51 -16.97
N LEU A 124 12.52 1.26 -16.77
CA LEU A 124 13.06 -0.09 -16.53
C LEU A 124 12.59 -0.67 -15.19
N ALA A 125 12.47 0.17 -14.15
CA ALA A 125 11.96 -0.25 -12.85
C ALA A 125 10.47 -0.62 -12.86
N SER A 126 9.71 -0.18 -13.87
CA SER A 126 8.28 -0.46 -14.06
C SER A 126 7.44 -0.28 -12.78
N PRO A 127 7.36 0.95 -12.23
CA PRO A 127 6.57 1.23 -11.03
C PRO A 127 5.09 0.90 -11.23
N ILE A 128 4.56 1.12 -12.43
CA ILE A 128 3.18 0.78 -12.78
C ILE A 128 2.96 -0.73 -12.68
N GLY A 129 3.86 -1.55 -13.25
CA GLY A 129 3.80 -3.00 -13.13
C GLY A 129 3.85 -3.47 -11.68
N THR A 130 4.68 -2.82 -10.86
CA THR A 130 4.76 -3.09 -9.41
C THR A 130 3.42 -2.82 -8.71
N ILE A 131 2.74 -1.71 -9.04
CA ILE A 131 1.41 -1.39 -8.51
C ILE A 131 0.37 -2.43 -8.93
N PHE A 132 0.32 -2.80 -10.21
CA PHE A 132 -0.59 -3.85 -10.70
C PHE A 132 -0.33 -5.19 -10.03
N TRP A 133 0.94 -5.54 -9.77
CA TRP A 133 1.29 -6.73 -9.02
C TRP A 133 0.76 -6.69 -7.59
N ILE A 134 0.91 -5.57 -6.87
CA ILE A 134 0.36 -5.39 -5.51
C ILE A 134 -1.16 -5.53 -5.53
N ILE A 135 -1.84 -4.87 -6.47
CA ILE A 135 -3.31 -4.93 -6.61
C ILE A 135 -3.76 -6.37 -6.91
N GLY A 136 -3.13 -7.04 -7.87
CA GLY A 136 -3.48 -8.41 -8.25
C GLY A 136 -3.24 -9.41 -7.12
N ALA A 137 -2.06 -9.36 -6.50
CA ALA A 137 -1.71 -10.24 -5.39
C ALA A 137 -2.62 -10.03 -4.17
N SER A 138 -2.88 -8.78 -3.80
CA SER A 138 -3.80 -8.47 -2.70
C SER A 138 -5.23 -8.88 -3.01
N ALA A 139 -5.73 -8.66 -4.24
CA ALA A 139 -7.05 -9.10 -4.64
C ALA A 139 -7.20 -10.62 -4.51
N VAL A 140 -6.22 -11.41 -4.98
CA VAL A 140 -6.24 -12.87 -4.85
C VAL A 140 -6.24 -13.31 -3.39
N LEU A 141 -5.37 -12.75 -2.55
CA LEU A 141 -5.29 -13.12 -1.13
C LEU A 141 -6.55 -12.72 -0.36
N ILE A 142 -7.02 -11.48 -0.55
CA ILE A 142 -8.18 -10.93 0.17
C ILE A 142 -9.45 -11.65 -0.27
N LEU A 143 -9.72 -11.76 -1.58
CA LEU A 143 -10.93 -12.41 -2.08
C LEU A 143 -10.92 -13.91 -1.80
N GLY A 144 -9.75 -14.56 -1.92
CA GLY A 144 -9.58 -15.97 -1.55
C GLY A 144 -9.91 -16.20 -0.08
N HIS A 145 -9.32 -15.43 0.82
CA HIS A 145 -9.62 -15.51 2.26
C HIS A 145 -11.08 -15.18 2.56
N ALA A 146 -11.59 -14.07 2.02
CA ALA A 146 -12.92 -13.55 2.31
C ALA A 146 -14.05 -14.43 1.78
N SER A 147 -13.83 -15.18 0.70
CA SER A 147 -14.84 -16.12 0.17
C SER A 147 -14.87 -17.46 0.91
N LEU A 148 -13.75 -17.87 1.51
CA LEU A 148 -13.61 -19.17 2.19
C LEU A 148 -14.02 -19.14 3.66
N ILE A 149 -13.87 -18.00 4.35
CA ILE A 149 -14.23 -17.89 5.76
C ILE A 149 -15.74 -17.66 5.91
N GLU A 150 -16.39 -18.49 6.72
CA GLU A 150 -17.78 -18.31 7.10
C GLU A 150 -17.96 -17.06 7.99
N PRO A 151 -18.96 -16.20 7.70
CA PRO A 151 -19.34 -15.09 8.57
C PRO A 151 -19.61 -15.57 9.99
N GLY A 152 -19.29 -14.75 11.00
CA GLY A 152 -19.58 -15.10 12.39
C GLY A 152 -21.07 -14.99 12.69
N VAL A 153 -21.53 -15.61 13.79
CA VAL A 153 -22.95 -15.62 14.21
C VAL A 153 -23.60 -14.22 14.26
N GLU A 154 -22.80 -13.17 14.45
CA GLU A 154 -23.21 -11.76 14.40
C GLU A 154 -23.86 -11.36 13.06
N SER A 155 -23.45 -11.96 11.94
CA SER A 155 -24.11 -11.73 10.64
C SER A 155 -25.52 -12.29 10.60
N ASP A 156 -25.76 -13.40 11.30
CA ASP A 156 -27.06 -14.07 11.31
C ASP A 156 -28.06 -13.26 12.13
N TYR A 157 -27.63 -12.68 13.27
CA TYR A 157 -28.46 -11.75 14.04
C TYR A 157 -28.77 -10.47 13.28
N ALA A 158 -27.79 -9.88 12.58
CA ALA A 158 -28.02 -8.69 11.75
C ALA A 158 -28.99 -8.93 10.58
N ALA A 159 -29.08 -10.16 10.07
CA ALA A 159 -30.07 -10.52 9.05
C ALA A 159 -31.49 -10.60 9.64
N ILE A 160 -31.64 -11.15 10.85
CA ILE A 160 -32.94 -11.30 11.52
C ILE A 160 -33.53 -9.94 11.91
N ASP A 161 -32.71 -9.01 12.41
CA ASP A 161 -33.17 -7.67 12.81
C ASP A 161 -33.63 -6.82 11.61
N GLY A 162 -33.10 -7.07 10.41
CA GLY A 162 -33.49 -6.39 9.17
C GLY A 162 -34.81 -6.87 8.56
N GLU A 163 -35.30 -8.06 8.95
CA GLU A 163 -36.53 -8.67 8.43
C GLU A 163 -37.77 -8.36 9.30
N THR A 164 -37.59 -7.72 10.46
CA THR A 164 -38.66 -7.39 11.42
C THR A 164 -39.21 -5.96 11.32
N VAL A 165 -39.00 -5.27 10.19
CA VAL A 165 -39.53 -3.92 9.92
C VAL A 165 -40.40 -3.89 8.67
#